data_AF-A0A2W4T5H0-F1
#
_entry.id   AF-A0A2W4T5H0-F1
#
_cell.length_a   1.000
_cell.length_b   1.000
_cell.length_c   1.000
_cell.angle_alpha   90.00
_cell.angle_beta   90.00
_cell.angle_gamma   90.00
#
_symmetry.space_group_name_H-M   'P 1'
#
loop_
_entity.id
_entity.type
_entity.pdbx_description
1 polymer ?
#
loop_
_entity_poly.entity_id
_entity_poly.type
_entity_poly.pdbx_seq_one_letter_code
_entity_poly.pdbx_strand_id
1 'polypeptide(L)'
;MLAVALASLIMLTSGQDVVSAQDPLVSQPPAVDLEDIVVEGRPLENLTQTFVREVAAPARNRGMARWRDGLCVGVANLQPEIAQYITDRVSTVAQDVGLKPGEPGCEPHVLIIATVDASAFTREFVEVRPRLFRVGGSGMDRGATAFDAFVENDQPVRWWNISVPVNDETGLIAIRMPGFGPARTRVQPSRITTQIVDDTKRAFIIVDVDKTKDVSLEQLADYIAFITLAQVDPEADTSGYATILNVFDDPAQTLTLTNWDRAYLRGLYDTIRRRQNFGAQRTEVVDSIVRAHHRLTSVKAPE
;
A
#
# COMPACT_ATOMS: atom_id res chain seq x y z
N MET A 1 71.11 40.16 -41.08
CA MET A 1 70.73 41.37 -41.83
C MET A 1 69.24 41.26 -42.11
N LEU A 2 68.25 42.03 -41.66
CA LEU A 2 68.02 43.24 -40.84
C LEU A 2 66.71 42.90 -40.06
N ALA A 3 66.51 43.06 -38.75
CA ALA A 3 66.48 44.24 -37.87
C ALA A 3 65.20 45.11 -37.92
N VAL A 4 64.44 45.08 -36.79
CA VAL A 4 63.64 46.16 -36.14
C VAL A 4 62.23 46.42 -36.75
N ALA A 5 61.09 46.59 -36.03
CA ALA A 5 60.83 47.28 -34.76
C ALA A 5 59.56 46.81 -34.01
N LEU A 6 59.59 47.06 -32.69
CA LEU A 6 58.51 47.04 -31.70
C LEU A 6 57.38 48.04 -31.99
N ALA A 7 56.15 47.69 -31.59
CA ALA A 7 55.22 48.63 -30.95
C ALA A 7 54.22 47.88 -30.07
N SER A 8 54.38 48.05 -28.76
CA SER A 8 53.48 47.58 -27.70
C SER A 8 52.27 48.52 -27.58
N LEU A 9 51.05 47.97 -27.43
CA LEU A 9 49.90 48.73 -26.93
C LEU A 9 49.20 47.93 -25.84
N ILE A 10 49.28 48.45 -24.62
CA ILE A 10 48.59 47.98 -23.41
C ILE A 10 47.24 48.69 -23.36
N MET A 11 46.14 47.94 -23.27
CA MET A 11 44.86 48.45 -22.77
C MET A 11 44.33 47.53 -21.68
N LEU A 12 43.99 48.17 -20.56
CA LEU A 12 43.51 47.56 -19.33
C LEU A 12 42.00 47.26 -19.39
N THR A 13 41.65 46.14 -18.76
CA THR A 13 40.47 45.89 -17.90
C THR A 13 39.06 46.00 -18.50
N SER A 14 38.38 44.86 -18.56
CA SER A 14 37.19 44.60 -17.70
C SER A 14 36.99 43.09 -17.59
N GLY A 15 37.05 42.57 -16.37
CA GLY A 15 36.60 41.21 -16.07
C GLY A 15 35.08 41.16 -16.14
N GLN A 16 34.56 40.22 -16.92
CA GLN A 16 33.21 39.71 -16.74
C GLN A 16 33.32 38.19 -16.66
N ASP A 17 33.39 37.72 -15.42
CA ASP A 17 33.08 36.34 -15.07
C ASP A 17 31.66 36.05 -15.55
N VAL A 18 31.55 35.15 -16.53
CA VAL A 18 30.26 34.59 -16.93
C VAL A 18 29.85 33.64 -15.82
N VAL A 19 29.05 34.18 -14.89
CA VAL A 19 28.36 33.42 -13.85
C VAL A 19 27.52 32.33 -14.53
N SER A 20 27.87 31.09 -14.24
CA SER A 20 27.06 29.92 -14.56
C SER A 20 25.71 30.06 -13.84
N ALA A 21 24.63 30.24 -14.60
CA ALA A 21 23.28 30.15 -14.06
C ALA A 21 22.96 28.67 -13.80
N GLN A 22 23.20 28.23 -12.57
CA GLN A 22 22.58 27.01 -12.06
C GLN A 22 21.13 27.35 -11.69
N ASP A 23 20.18 26.73 -12.39
CA ASP A 23 18.83 26.58 -11.89
C ASP A 23 18.88 25.95 -10.49
N PRO A 24 18.17 26.48 -9.48
CA PRO A 24 18.04 25.77 -8.23
C PRO A 24 17.19 24.52 -8.47
N LEU A 25 17.86 23.37 -8.49
CA LEU A 25 17.23 22.09 -8.19
C LEU A 25 16.48 22.26 -6.88
N VAL A 26 15.16 22.19 -6.95
CA VAL A 26 14.32 21.94 -5.77
C VAL A 26 14.71 20.55 -5.29
N SER A 27 15.67 20.51 -4.36
CA SER A 27 16.05 19.30 -3.66
C SER A 27 14.86 18.89 -2.80
N GLN A 28 14.02 17.99 -3.31
CA GLN A 28 13.18 17.18 -2.45
C GLN A 28 14.12 16.42 -1.49
N PRO A 29 13.87 16.46 -0.17
CA PRO A 29 14.69 15.69 0.76
C PRO A 29 14.66 14.21 0.37
N PRO A 30 15.79 13.49 0.45
CA PRO A 30 15.82 12.07 0.10
C PRO A 30 14.78 11.33 0.94
N ALA A 31 13.99 10.47 0.28
CA ALA A 31 13.07 9.57 0.96
C ALA A 31 13.83 8.80 2.04
N VAL A 32 13.28 8.78 3.26
CA VAL A 32 14.00 8.23 4.41
C VAL A 32 14.02 6.71 4.33
N ASP A 33 15.17 6.16 3.91
CA ASP A 33 15.51 4.76 4.10
C ASP A 33 16.02 4.55 5.53
N LEU A 34 15.45 3.58 6.24
CA LEU A 34 15.78 3.33 7.64
C LEU A 34 16.97 2.38 7.74
N GLU A 35 18.13 2.89 7.39
CA GLU A 35 19.41 2.43 7.93
C GLU A 35 19.76 3.37 9.08
N ASP A 36 20.40 2.88 10.16
CA ASP A 36 20.63 3.58 11.45
C ASP A 36 21.31 4.95 11.30
N ILE A 37 20.53 5.95 10.90
CA ILE A 37 20.90 7.34 10.77
C ILE A 37 20.13 8.07 11.86
N VAL A 38 20.82 8.33 12.96
CA VAL A 38 20.47 9.42 13.88
C VAL A 38 20.77 10.72 13.13
N VAL A 39 19.90 11.14 12.21
CA VAL A 39 19.91 12.48 11.60
C VAL A 39 18.48 12.99 11.59
N GLU A 40 18.24 13.99 12.43
CA GLU A 40 17.02 14.80 12.54
C GLU A 40 15.72 14.11 13.04
N GLY A 41 15.79 13.61 14.28
CA GLY A 41 14.93 14.16 15.35
C GLY A 41 13.45 13.76 15.42
N ARG A 42 12.98 12.75 14.68
CA ARG A 42 11.65 12.17 14.93
C ARG A 42 11.77 10.75 15.47
N PRO A 43 11.21 10.44 16.67
CA PRO A 43 11.14 9.07 17.16
C PRO A 43 10.50 8.16 16.10
N LEU A 44 11.09 6.98 15.87
CA LEU A 44 10.58 5.97 14.92
C LEU A 44 9.08 5.70 15.14
N GLU A 45 8.64 5.70 16.39
CA GLU A 45 7.23 5.55 16.76
C GLU A 45 6.35 6.67 16.18
N ASN A 46 6.80 7.93 16.22
CA ASN A 46 6.07 9.08 15.67
C ASN A 46 6.01 9.03 14.14
N LEU A 47 7.09 8.58 13.48
CA LEU A 47 7.12 8.37 12.04
C LEU A 47 6.15 7.25 11.65
N THR A 48 6.20 6.12 12.36
CA THR A 48 5.30 4.98 12.15
C THR A 48 3.84 5.36 12.38
N GLN A 49 3.55 6.12 13.43
CA GLN A 49 2.20 6.59 13.71
C GLN A 49 1.68 7.52 12.61
N THR A 50 2.55 8.36 12.05
CA THR A 50 2.20 9.24 10.94
C THR A 50 1.96 8.43 9.67
N PHE A 51 2.85 7.52 9.33
CA PHE A 51 2.70 6.62 8.18
C PHE A 51 1.41 5.79 8.26
N VAL A 52 1.15 5.14 9.40
CA VAL A 52 -0.09 4.35 9.58
C VAL A 52 -1.34 5.23 9.46
N ARG A 53 -1.31 6.47 9.95
CA ARG A 53 -2.44 7.39 9.81
C ARG A 53 -2.69 7.79 8.36
N GLU A 54 -1.63 7.97 7.59
CA GLU A 54 -1.67 8.42 6.20
C GLU A 54 -2.09 7.27 5.26
N VAL A 55 -1.49 6.10 5.46
CA VAL A 55 -1.65 4.94 4.56
C VAL A 55 -2.89 4.12 4.88
N ALA A 56 -3.24 3.94 6.15
CA ALA A 56 -4.34 3.05 6.51
C ALA A 56 -5.71 3.69 6.27
N ALA A 57 -6.52 3.04 5.44
CA ALA A 57 -7.86 3.48 5.11
C ALA A 57 -8.94 2.42 5.43
N PRO A 58 -9.15 2.11 6.73
CA PRO A 58 -10.17 1.15 7.12
C PRO A 58 -11.59 1.65 6.80
N ALA A 59 -12.53 0.71 6.80
CA ALA A 59 -13.96 1.05 6.75
C ALA A 59 -14.34 2.00 7.89
N ARG A 60 -15.31 2.87 7.66
CA ARG A 60 -15.71 3.89 8.65
C ARG A 60 -16.18 3.22 9.94
N ASN A 61 -15.69 3.71 11.08
CA ASN A 61 -15.97 3.16 12.41
C ASN A 61 -15.61 1.67 12.55
N ARG A 62 -14.52 1.24 11.91
CA ARG A 62 -13.97 -0.13 11.98
C ARG A 62 -12.48 -0.12 12.26
N GLY A 63 -11.97 -1.29 12.62
CA GLY A 63 -10.53 -1.53 12.68
C GLY A 63 -9.93 -1.76 11.30
N MET A 64 -8.60 -1.83 11.24
CA MET A 64 -7.89 -2.27 10.04
C MET A 64 -8.20 -3.74 9.78
N ALA A 65 -8.87 -4.01 8.66
CA ALA A 65 -9.20 -5.35 8.26
C ALA A 65 -7.96 -6.07 7.70
N ARG A 66 -7.89 -7.39 7.92
CA ARG A 66 -6.86 -8.27 7.35
C ARG A 66 -7.47 -9.59 6.92
N TRP A 67 -6.76 -10.34 6.09
CA TRP A 67 -7.12 -11.73 5.80
C TRP A 67 -6.93 -12.59 7.06
N ARG A 68 -7.87 -13.52 7.34
CA ARG A 68 -7.80 -14.37 8.54
C ARG A 68 -6.91 -15.60 8.35
N ASP A 69 -7.22 -16.43 7.36
CA ASP A 69 -6.64 -17.77 7.25
C ASP A 69 -5.75 -17.92 6.01
N GLY A 70 -6.22 -17.41 4.87
CA GLY A 70 -5.55 -17.60 3.59
C GLY A 70 -6.12 -16.72 2.49
N LEU A 71 -5.44 -16.76 1.35
CA LEU A 71 -5.67 -15.87 0.22
C LEU A 71 -5.66 -16.67 -1.08
N CYS A 72 -6.77 -16.60 -1.83
CA CYS A 72 -6.84 -17.11 -3.19
C CYS A 72 -6.82 -15.93 -4.15
N VAL A 73 -5.82 -15.90 -5.04
CA VAL A 73 -5.59 -14.82 -6.00
C VAL A 73 -5.98 -15.32 -7.39
N GLY A 74 -6.83 -14.56 -8.07
CA GLY A 74 -7.14 -14.75 -9.48
C GLY A 74 -6.69 -13.54 -10.28
N VAL A 75 -6.02 -13.78 -11.40
CA VAL A 75 -5.60 -12.74 -12.35
C VAL A 75 -6.32 -12.97 -13.68
N ALA A 76 -6.93 -11.93 -14.22
CA ALA A 76 -7.66 -11.96 -15.48
C ALA A 76 -7.05 -11.00 -16.51
N ASN A 77 -7.28 -11.30 -17.79
CA ASN A 77 -6.90 -10.48 -18.95
C ASN A 77 -5.39 -10.23 -19.13
N LEU A 78 -4.55 -11.13 -18.63
CA LEU A 78 -3.11 -11.17 -18.89
C LEU A 78 -2.71 -12.48 -19.57
N GLN A 79 -1.53 -12.50 -20.17
CA GLN A 79 -0.90 -13.74 -20.61
C GLN A 79 -0.67 -14.67 -19.40
N PRO A 80 -0.85 -16.00 -19.55
CA PRO A 80 -0.78 -16.94 -18.42
C PRO A 80 0.51 -16.84 -17.59
N GLU A 81 1.65 -16.57 -18.23
CA GLU A 81 2.95 -16.48 -17.58
C GLU A 81 3.03 -15.25 -16.66
N ILE A 82 2.50 -14.12 -17.12
CA ILE A 82 2.44 -12.87 -16.34
C ILE A 82 1.43 -13.03 -15.20
N ALA A 83 0.27 -13.61 -15.48
CA ALA A 83 -0.76 -13.88 -14.49
C ALA A 83 -0.25 -14.78 -13.36
N GLN A 84 0.49 -15.83 -13.72
CA GLN A 84 1.11 -16.75 -12.77
C GLN A 84 2.16 -16.05 -11.92
N TYR A 85 3.04 -15.25 -12.54
CA TYR A 85 4.07 -14.51 -11.79
C TYR A 85 3.46 -13.57 -10.74
N ILE A 86 2.43 -12.80 -11.10
CA ILE A 86 1.74 -11.90 -10.15
C ILE A 86 1.08 -12.72 -9.03
N THR A 87 0.41 -13.82 -9.40
CA THR A 87 -0.21 -14.74 -8.43
C THR A 87 0.82 -15.26 -7.43
N ASP A 88 1.93 -15.81 -7.92
CA ASP A 88 3.00 -16.37 -7.10
C ASP A 88 3.64 -15.33 -6.19
N ARG A 89 3.85 -14.11 -6.71
CA ARG A 89 4.44 -13.04 -5.90
C ARG A 89 3.51 -12.60 -4.78
N VAL A 90 2.23 -12.36 -5.07
CA VAL A 90 1.24 -12.00 -4.03
C VAL A 90 1.11 -13.12 -3.01
N SER A 91 1.08 -14.38 -3.45
CA SER A 91 1.03 -15.55 -2.57
C SER A 91 2.28 -15.69 -1.70
N THR A 92 3.46 -15.38 -2.23
CA THR A 92 4.72 -15.40 -1.46
C THR A 92 4.70 -14.35 -0.35
N VAL A 93 4.31 -13.11 -0.66
CA VAL A 93 4.22 -12.04 0.35
C VAL A 93 3.14 -12.34 1.39
N ALA A 94 2.02 -12.95 0.98
CA ALA A 94 0.99 -13.43 1.90
C ALA A 94 1.54 -14.50 2.86
N GLN A 95 2.34 -15.43 2.35
CA GLN A 95 2.99 -16.47 3.15
C GLN A 95 3.98 -15.87 4.17
N ASP A 96 4.73 -14.83 3.81
CA ASP A 96 5.66 -14.14 4.70
C ASP A 96 5.00 -13.49 5.93
N VAL A 97 3.69 -13.23 5.86
CA VAL A 97 2.88 -12.72 6.98
C VAL A 97 1.99 -13.79 7.62
N GLY A 98 2.23 -15.06 7.31
CA GLY A 98 1.57 -16.21 7.92
C GLY A 98 0.23 -16.61 7.32
N LEU A 99 -0.15 -16.06 6.16
CA LEU A 99 -1.33 -16.52 5.43
C LEU A 99 -1.03 -17.77 4.62
N LYS A 100 -2.06 -18.58 4.39
CA LYS A 100 -1.96 -19.73 3.49
C LYS A 100 -2.36 -19.32 2.07
N PRO A 101 -1.48 -19.44 1.07
CA PRO A 101 -1.88 -19.37 -0.32
C PRO A 101 -2.98 -20.39 -0.63
N GLY A 102 -3.92 -20.02 -1.49
CA GLY A 102 -4.95 -20.94 -1.97
C GLY A 102 -4.37 -22.01 -2.89
N GLU A 103 -4.96 -23.22 -2.83
CA GLU A 103 -4.62 -24.32 -3.74
C GLU A 103 -5.07 -24.02 -5.17
N PRO A 104 -4.44 -24.62 -6.20
CA PRO A 104 -4.88 -24.46 -7.58
C PRO A 104 -6.38 -24.73 -7.77
N GLY A 105 -7.10 -23.80 -8.41
CA GLY A 105 -8.54 -23.89 -8.64
C GLY A 105 -9.42 -23.42 -7.48
N CYS A 106 -8.85 -22.81 -6.44
CA CYS A 106 -9.63 -22.14 -5.39
C CYS A 106 -10.50 -21.00 -5.94
N GLU A 107 -11.58 -20.67 -5.22
CA GLU A 107 -12.40 -19.51 -5.54
C GLU A 107 -11.67 -18.22 -5.12
N PRO A 108 -11.44 -17.27 -6.04
CA PRO A 108 -10.63 -16.09 -5.77
C PRO A 108 -11.32 -15.14 -4.79
N HIS A 109 -10.60 -14.80 -3.72
CA HIS A 109 -10.95 -13.69 -2.83
C HIS A 109 -10.38 -12.38 -3.36
N VAL A 110 -9.24 -12.45 -4.06
CA VAL A 110 -8.59 -11.34 -4.73
C VAL A 110 -8.75 -11.53 -6.22
N LEU A 111 -9.33 -10.54 -6.90
CA LEU A 111 -9.45 -10.53 -8.35
C LEU A 111 -8.68 -9.35 -8.91
N ILE A 112 -7.56 -9.66 -9.57
CA ILE A 112 -6.72 -8.70 -10.30
C ILE A 112 -7.14 -8.76 -11.76
N ILE A 113 -7.47 -7.62 -12.35
CA ILE A 113 -7.97 -7.53 -13.72
C ILE A 113 -7.13 -6.51 -14.47
N ALA A 114 -6.46 -6.95 -15.53
CA ALA A 114 -5.78 -6.05 -16.44
C ALA A 114 -6.72 -5.53 -17.53
N THR A 115 -6.52 -4.28 -17.93
CA THR A 115 -7.30 -3.62 -18.99
C THR A 115 -6.47 -2.49 -19.59
N VAL A 116 -6.77 -2.13 -20.84
CA VAL A 116 -6.17 -0.98 -21.55
C VAL A 116 -6.93 0.33 -21.30
N ASP A 117 -8.13 0.23 -20.71
CA ASP A 117 -8.92 1.37 -20.25
C ASP A 117 -9.56 1.01 -18.91
N ALA A 118 -8.87 1.30 -17.82
CA ALA A 118 -9.37 1.00 -16.49
C ALA A 118 -10.59 1.84 -16.11
N SER A 119 -10.72 3.04 -16.68
CA SER A 119 -11.78 3.99 -16.33
C SER A 119 -13.11 3.61 -16.95
N ALA A 120 -13.13 3.18 -18.22
CA ALA A 120 -14.33 2.60 -18.83
C ALA A 120 -14.67 1.23 -18.21
N PHE A 121 -13.66 0.36 -18.05
CA PHE A 121 -13.87 -0.97 -17.51
C PHE A 121 -14.45 -0.95 -16.09
N THR A 122 -13.91 -0.14 -15.18
CA THR A 122 -14.39 -0.06 -13.79
C THR A 122 -15.86 0.37 -13.74
N ARG A 123 -16.24 1.40 -14.51
CA ARG A 123 -17.61 1.89 -14.60
C ARG A 123 -18.57 0.80 -15.06
N GLU A 124 -18.25 0.13 -16.16
CA GLU A 124 -19.08 -0.96 -16.69
C GLU A 124 -19.14 -2.15 -15.74
N PHE A 125 -18.01 -2.55 -15.14
CA PHE A 125 -17.96 -3.71 -14.26
C PHE A 125 -18.80 -3.51 -12.99
N VAL A 126 -18.75 -2.30 -12.42
CA VAL A 126 -19.60 -1.91 -11.28
C VAL A 126 -21.08 -1.88 -11.67
N GLU A 127 -21.41 -1.34 -12.85
CA GLU A 127 -22.80 -1.27 -13.34
C GLU A 127 -23.40 -2.66 -13.58
N VAL A 128 -22.63 -3.57 -14.19
CA VAL A 128 -23.07 -4.93 -14.52
C VAL A 128 -23.11 -5.83 -13.29
N ARG A 129 -22.21 -5.62 -12.31
CA ARG A 129 -22.06 -6.48 -11.12
C ARG A 129 -22.15 -5.70 -9.79
N PRO A 130 -23.19 -4.89 -9.53
CA PRO A 130 -23.23 -3.99 -8.39
C PRO A 130 -23.18 -4.72 -7.03
N ARG A 131 -23.73 -5.93 -6.98
CA ARG A 131 -23.74 -6.78 -5.77
C ARG A 131 -22.36 -7.29 -5.36
N LEU A 132 -21.38 -7.27 -6.26
CA LEU A 132 -19.99 -7.62 -5.92
C LEU A 132 -19.33 -6.51 -5.10
N PHE A 133 -19.74 -5.26 -5.29
CA PHE A 133 -19.11 -4.08 -4.70
C PHE A 133 -19.90 -3.51 -3.51
N ARG A 134 -21.24 -3.53 -3.60
CA ARG A 134 -22.16 -2.99 -2.60
C ARG A 134 -22.91 -4.13 -1.91
N VAL A 135 -22.27 -4.71 -0.91
CA VAL A 135 -22.78 -5.86 -0.14
C VAL A 135 -23.86 -5.47 0.89
N GLY A 136 -23.96 -4.18 1.23
CA GLY A 136 -25.11 -3.61 1.97
C GLY A 136 -25.10 -3.82 3.48
N GLY A 137 -24.02 -4.35 4.07
CA GLY A 137 -23.82 -4.38 5.52
C GLY A 137 -23.02 -3.16 6.02
N SER A 138 -23.31 -2.74 7.26
CA SER A 138 -22.71 -1.53 7.84
C SER A 138 -21.22 -1.70 8.14
N GLY A 139 -20.40 -0.80 7.59
CA GLY A 139 -18.95 -0.76 7.80
C GLY A 139 -18.22 -1.94 7.16
N MET A 140 -18.70 -2.40 6.00
CA MET A 140 -18.02 -3.42 5.19
C MET A 140 -17.09 -2.80 4.14
N ASP A 141 -17.19 -1.49 3.92
CA ASP A 141 -16.42 -0.75 2.94
C ASP A 141 -16.19 0.71 3.41
N ARG A 142 -15.47 1.50 2.60
CA ARG A 142 -15.12 2.89 2.90
C ARG A 142 -16.27 3.90 2.67
N GLY A 143 -17.44 3.43 2.22
CA GLY A 143 -18.65 4.23 1.97
C GLY A 143 -18.74 4.81 0.55
N ALA A 144 -19.87 5.47 0.27
CA ALA A 144 -20.22 5.95 -1.08
C ALA A 144 -19.17 6.89 -1.69
N THR A 145 -18.67 7.88 -0.94
CA THR A 145 -17.66 8.82 -1.46
C THR A 145 -16.39 8.13 -1.93
N ALA A 146 -15.86 7.19 -1.14
CA ALA A 146 -14.66 6.43 -1.52
C ALA A 146 -14.96 5.45 -2.67
N PHE A 147 -16.20 4.97 -2.75
CA PHE A 147 -16.65 4.12 -3.85
C PHE A 147 -16.70 4.89 -5.17
N ASP A 148 -17.28 6.10 -5.15
CA ASP A 148 -17.36 6.96 -6.33
C ASP A 148 -15.94 7.37 -6.77
N ALA A 149 -15.06 7.70 -5.81
CA ALA A 149 -13.64 7.91 -6.09
C ALA A 149 -12.99 6.68 -6.74
N PHE A 150 -13.21 5.46 -6.23
CA PHE A 150 -12.70 4.23 -6.87
C PHE A 150 -13.18 4.07 -8.33
N VAL A 151 -14.43 4.43 -8.63
CA VAL A 151 -15.00 4.35 -9.99
C VAL A 151 -14.43 5.42 -10.93
N GLU A 152 -14.19 6.62 -10.41
CA GLU A 152 -13.75 7.79 -11.19
C GLU A 152 -12.23 7.97 -11.25
N ASN A 153 -11.48 7.31 -10.34
CA ASN A 153 -10.03 7.41 -10.23
C ASN A 153 -9.34 7.00 -11.53
N ASP A 154 -8.29 7.73 -11.93
CA ASP A 154 -7.53 7.49 -13.15
C ASP A 154 -6.13 6.89 -12.91
N GLN A 155 -5.83 6.44 -11.68
CA GLN A 155 -4.55 5.84 -11.31
C GLN A 155 -4.22 4.56 -12.10
N PRO A 156 -2.92 4.24 -12.26
CA PRO A 156 -2.45 3.03 -12.96
C PRO A 156 -2.99 1.74 -12.36
N VAL A 157 -3.14 1.71 -11.03
CA VAL A 157 -3.73 0.59 -10.30
C VAL A 157 -4.75 1.16 -9.34
N ARG A 158 -5.96 0.61 -9.36
CA ARG A 158 -7.08 1.04 -8.52
C ARG A 158 -7.73 -0.15 -7.84
N TRP A 159 -8.12 -0.01 -6.58
CA TRP A 159 -8.61 -1.14 -5.79
C TRP A 159 -9.85 -0.82 -4.95
N TRP A 160 -10.65 -1.86 -4.72
CA TRP A 160 -11.78 -1.82 -3.81
C TRP A 160 -11.76 -3.02 -2.88
N ASN A 161 -11.79 -2.75 -1.58
CA ASN A 161 -11.73 -3.76 -0.54
C ASN A 161 -13.08 -3.89 0.16
N ILE A 162 -13.48 -5.13 0.41
CA ILE A 162 -14.66 -5.47 1.20
C ILE A 162 -14.21 -6.24 2.42
N SER A 163 -14.49 -5.67 3.59
CA SER A 163 -14.29 -6.31 4.88
C SER A 163 -15.62 -6.70 5.51
N VAL A 164 -15.56 -7.60 6.48
CA VAL A 164 -16.73 -8.08 7.22
C VAL A 164 -16.38 -8.13 8.71
N PRO A 165 -17.19 -7.49 9.56
CA PRO A 165 -17.09 -7.65 11.00
C PRO A 165 -17.50 -9.07 11.37
N VAL A 166 -16.63 -9.76 12.08
CA VAL A 166 -16.77 -11.17 12.45
C VAL A 166 -16.40 -11.37 13.91
N ASN A 167 -16.93 -12.41 14.52
CA ASN A 167 -16.44 -12.86 15.80
C ASN A 167 -15.01 -13.44 15.64
N ASP A 168 -14.07 -12.98 16.47
CA ASP A 168 -12.63 -13.34 16.39
C ASP A 168 -12.39 -14.85 16.50
N GLU A 169 -13.12 -15.52 17.41
CA GLU A 169 -12.96 -16.94 17.72
C GLU A 169 -13.63 -17.86 16.69
N THR A 170 -14.86 -17.53 16.28
CA THR A 170 -15.69 -18.41 15.45
C THR A 170 -15.67 -18.06 13.97
N GLY A 171 -15.26 -16.84 13.62
CA GLY A 171 -15.34 -16.29 12.27
C GLY A 171 -16.75 -16.02 11.76
N LEU A 172 -17.78 -16.19 12.59
CA LEU A 172 -19.16 -15.91 12.22
C LEU A 172 -19.40 -14.40 12.08
N ILE A 173 -20.19 -14.03 11.08
CA ILE A 173 -20.51 -12.63 10.78
C ILE A 173 -21.26 -11.99 11.95
N ALA A 174 -20.74 -10.83 12.37
CA ALA A 174 -21.19 -10.11 13.57
C ALA A 174 -22.17 -8.98 13.31
N ILE A 175 -22.53 -8.77 12.05
CA ILE A 175 -23.49 -7.76 11.63
C ILE A 175 -24.64 -8.39 10.86
N ARG A 176 -25.77 -7.69 10.82
CA ARG A 176 -26.86 -8.03 9.92
C ARG A 176 -26.47 -7.68 8.50
N MET A 177 -26.69 -8.62 7.57
CA MET A 177 -26.51 -8.40 6.14
C MET A 177 -27.81 -8.69 5.38
N PRO A 178 -28.10 -7.97 4.29
CA PRO A 178 -29.21 -8.29 3.40
C PRO A 178 -29.09 -9.71 2.86
N GLY A 179 -30.17 -10.50 2.91
CA GLY A 179 -30.18 -11.89 2.41
C GLY A 179 -29.59 -12.94 3.35
N PHE A 180 -29.10 -12.55 4.53
CA PHE A 180 -28.60 -13.46 5.56
C PHE A 180 -29.52 -13.47 6.79
N GLY A 181 -29.43 -14.54 7.59
CA GLY A 181 -30.12 -14.63 8.88
C GLY A 181 -29.64 -13.57 9.88
N PRO A 182 -30.29 -13.45 11.06
CA PRO A 182 -29.85 -12.52 12.10
C PRO A 182 -28.41 -12.81 12.50
N ALA A 183 -27.64 -11.76 12.82
CA ALA A 183 -26.28 -11.90 13.33
C ALA A 183 -26.29 -12.80 14.56
N ARG A 184 -25.60 -13.93 14.50
CA ARG A 184 -25.50 -14.89 15.60
C ARG A 184 -24.20 -14.65 16.35
N THR A 185 -24.12 -13.54 17.07
CA THR A 185 -22.95 -13.25 17.90
C THR A 185 -23.32 -13.14 19.35
N ARG A 186 -22.80 -14.10 20.13
CA ARG A 186 -22.76 -13.99 21.59
C ARG A 186 -21.47 -13.28 21.93
N VAL A 187 -21.54 -11.97 22.17
CA VAL A 187 -20.38 -11.16 22.58
C VAL A 187 -20.49 -10.88 24.06
N GLN A 188 -19.42 -11.10 24.80
CA GLN A 188 -19.34 -10.66 26.19
C GLN A 188 -19.16 -9.15 26.23
N PRO A 189 -20.03 -8.40 26.94
CA PRO A 189 -19.92 -6.96 27.01
C PRO A 189 -18.62 -6.57 27.73
N SER A 190 -17.80 -5.75 27.06
CA SER A 190 -16.56 -5.21 27.61
C SER A 190 -16.34 -3.80 27.08
N ARG A 191 -15.72 -2.95 27.91
CA ARG A 191 -15.35 -1.58 27.55
C ARG A 191 -13.90 -1.47 27.06
N ILE A 192 -13.10 -2.52 27.29
CA ILE A 192 -11.67 -2.55 26.98
C ILE A 192 -11.41 -3.40 25.74
N THR A 193 -12.12 -4.52 25.65
CA THR A 193 -11.92 -5.53 24.62
C THR A 193 -13.19 -5.80 23.82
N THR A 194 -13.00 -6.17 22.55
CA THR A 194 -14.05 -6.64 21.64
C THR A 194 -13.75 -8.09 21.25
N GLN A 195 -14.80 -8.88 21.03
CA GLN A 195 -14.69 -10.16 20.31
C GLN A 195 -15.07 -10.01 18.84
N ILE A 196 -15.40 -8.79 18.38
CA ILE A 196 -15.70 -8.47 16.98
C ILE A 196 -14.46 -7.81 16.37
N VAL A 197 -13.92 -8.43 15.32
CA VAL A 197 -12.80 -7.95 14.52
C VAL A 197 -13.22 -7.81 13.06
N ASP A 198 -12.42 -7.11 12.27
CA ASP A 198 -12.68 -6.91 10.85
C ASP A 198 -11.79 -7.82 10.00
N ASP A 199 -12.41 -8.61 9.13
CA ASP A 199 -11.73 -9.48 8.18
C ASP A 199 -11.93 -8.99 6.76
N THR A 200 -10.87 -8.88 5.98
CA THR A 200 -10.98 -8.72 4.53
C THR A 200 -11.57 -9.99 3.94
N LYS A 201 -12.57 -9.84 3.05
CA LYS A 201 -13.22 -10.96 2.35
C LYS A 201 -13.06 -10.88 0.85
N ARG A 202 -12.98 -9.68 0.27
CA ARG A 202 -12.74 -9.50 -1.16
C ARG A 202 -11.86 -8.29 -1.43
N ALA A 203 -11.01 -8.39 -2.44
CA ALA A 203 -10.28 -7.27 -3.02
C ALA A 203 -10.41 -7.33 -4.55
N PHE A 204 -10.88 -6.25 -5.15
CA PHE A 204 -10.85 -6.05 -6.60
C PHE A 204 -9.72 -5.10 -6.92
N ILE A 205 -8.83 -5.50 -7.82
CA ILE A 205 -7.67 -4.70 -8.24
C ILE A 205 -7.75 -4.59 -9.76
N ILE A 206 -7.81 -3.37 -10.26
CA ILE A 206 -7.93 -3.08 -11.68
C ILE A 206 -6.64 -2.38 -12.10
N VAL A 207 -5.96 -2.98 -13.07
CA VAL A 207 -4.64 -2.56 -13.56
C VAL A 207 -4.81 -2.01 -14.97
N ASP A 208 -4.44 -0.75 -15.15
CA ASP A 208 -4.35 -0.08 -16.44
C ASP A 208 -2.98 -0.37 -17.07
N VAL A 209 -2.92 -1.34 -17.98
CA VAL A 209 -1.64 -1.81 -18.54
C VAL A 209 -0.91 -0.73 -19.35
N ASP A 210 -1.64 0.26 -19.86
CA ASP A 210 -1.05 1.34 -20.62
C ASP A 210 -0.31 2.34 -19.73
N LYS A 211 -0.66 2.38 -18.43
CA LYS A 211 -0.09 3.26 -17.41
C LYS A 211 0.96 2.58 -16.54
N THR A 212 1.22 1.28 -16.73
CA THR A 212 2.26 0.55 -15.99
C THR A 212 3.54 0.32 -16.81
N LYS A 213 3.74 1.05 -17.91
CA LYS A 213 4.85 0.80 -18.86
C LYS A 213 6.22 1.15 -18.29
N ASP A 214 6.27 2.09 -17.34
CA ASP A 214 7.50 2.59 -16.74
C ASP A 214 7.90 1.82 -15.46
N VAL A 215 7.10 0.81 -15.06
CA VAL A 215 7.40 -0.09 -13.93
C VAL A 215 7.65 -1.51 -14.42
N SER A 216 8.60 -2.18 -13.79
CA SER A 216 8.85 -3.60 -14.06
C SER A 216 7.72 -4.49 -13.53
N LEU A 217 7.63 -5.71 -14.05
CA LEU A 217 6.66 -6.70 -13.58
C LEU A 217 6.84 -7.05 -12.10
N GLU A 218 8.09 -7.08 -11.61
CA GLU A 218 8.40 -7.32 -10.19
C GLU A 218 7.87 -6.18 -9.30
N GLN A 219 8.15 -4.94 -9.70
CA GLN A 219 7.66 -3.74 -9.03
C GLN A 219 6.13 -3.69 -8.97
N LEU A 220 5.47 -3.95 -10.10
CA LEU A 220 4.01 -3.99 -10.16
C LEU A 220 3.44 -5.10 -9.26
N ALA A 221 4.05 -6.29 -9.27
CA ALA A 221 3.61 -7.40 -8.43
C ALA A 221 3.79 -7.12 -6.93
N ASP A 222 4.88 -6.44 -6.55
CA ASP A 222 5.13 -5.99 -5.18
C ASP A 222 4.12 -4.93 -4.73
N TYR A 223 3.82 -3.95 -5.58
CA TYR A 223 2.79 -2.95 -5.32
C TYR A 223 1.43 -3.61 -5.12
N ILE A 224 1.04 -4.50 -6.05
CA ILE A 224 -0.21 -5.27 -5.97
C ILE A 224 -0.26 -6.10 -4.69
N ALA A 225 0.83 -6.77 -4.31
CA ALA A 225 0.90 -7.55 -3.08
C ALA A 225 0.64 -6.68 -1.84
N PHE A 226 1.24 -5.48 -1.78
CA PHE A 226 1.04 -4.57 -0.66
C PHE A 226 -0.42 -4.11 -0.52
N ILE A 227 -1.03 -3.60 -1.60
CA ILE A 227 -2.43 -3.12 -1.58
C ILE A 227 -3.45 -4.26 -1.43
N THR A 228 -3.06 -5.50 -1.76
CA THR A 228 -3.89 -6.70 -1.54
C THR A 228 -3.97 -7.06 -0.05
N LEU A 229 -2.85 -6.91 0.66
CA LEU A 229 -2.72 -7.36 2.04
C LEU A 229 -3.07 -6.30 3.08
N ALA A 230 -3.14 -5.02 2.67
CA ALA A 230 -3.46 -3.89 3.53
C ALA A 230 -4.60 -3.03 2.97
N GLN A 231 -5.37 -2.39 3.86
CA GLN A 231 -6.35 -1.37 3.45
C GLN A 231 -5.65 -0.03 3.25
N VAL A 232 -5.16 0.21 2.03
CA VAL A 232 -4.39 1.41 1.67
C VAL A 232 -5.32 2.54 1.17
N ASP A 233 -5.03 3.78 1.56
CA ASP A 233 -5.62 4.98 0.96
C ASP A 233 -4.97 5.26 -0.41
N PRO A 234 -5.71 5.25 -1.53
CA PRO A 234 -5.17 5.60 -2.85
C PRO A 234 -4.70 7.05 -2.95
N GLU A 235 -5.10 7.93 -2.02
CA GLU A 235 -4.71 9.34 -1.99
C GLU A 235 -3.63 9.65 -0.93
N ALA A 236 -3.03 8.63 -0.30
CA ALA A 236 -2.02 8.81 0.74
C ALA A 236 -0.76 9.55 0.22
N ASP A 237 -0.28 10.55 0.96
CA ASP A 237 1.03 11.13 0.70
C ASP A 237 2.15 10.25 1.29
N THR A 238 2.82 9.51 0.42
CA THR A 238 3.88 8.57 0.80
C THR A 238 5.29 9.01 0.40
N SER A 239 5.42 10.22 -0.14
CA SER A 239 6.69 10.78 -0.65
C SER A 239 7.81 10.84 0.38
N GLY A 240 7.46 10.98 1.66
CA GLY A 240 8.41 11.04 2.78
C GLY A 240 8.96 9.70 3.25
N TYR A 241 8.54 8.57 2.67
CA TYR A 241 8.85 7.23 3.17
C TYR A 241 9.42 6.33 2.07
N ALA A 242 10.39 5.47 2.41
CA ALA A 242 10.83 4.43 1.50
C ALA A 242 9.79 3.30 1.46
N THR A 243 8.80 3.37 0.55
CA THR A 243 7.72 2.39 0.40
C THR A 243 7.47 2.06 -1.07
N ILE A 244 7.06 0.83 -1.35
CA ILE A 244 6.59 0.38 -2.66
C ILE A 244 5.45 1.25 -3.21
N LEU A 245 4.73 1.96 -2.34
CA LEU A 245 3.63 2.84 -2.76
C LEU A 245 4.09 3.99 -3.67
N ASN A 246 5.37 4.37 -3.62
CA ASN A 246 5.95 5.41 -4.47
C ASN A 246 6.37 4.92 -5.88
N VAL A 247 6.12 3.66 -6.23
CA VAL A 247 6.69 3.03 -7.44
C VAL A 247 6.28 3.68 -8.76
N PHE A 248 5.10 4.31 -8.80
CA PHE A 248 4.62 5.01 -9.99
C PHE A 248 5.17 6.43 -10.12
N ASP A 249 5.63 7.04 -9.01
CA ASP A 249 6.20 8.39 -9.01
C ASP A 249 7.73 8.34 -9.14
N ASP A 250 8.38 7.35 -8.52
CA ASP A 250 9.83 7.12 -8.59
C ASP A 250 10.17 5.63 -8.77
N PRO A 251 9.98 5.10 -9.99
CA PRO A 251 10.27 3.70 -10.31
C PRO A 251 11.77 3.38 -10.26
N ALA A 252 12.65 4.37 -10.39
CA ALA A 252 14.10 4.14 -10.37
C ALA A 252 14.62 3.85 -8.96
N GLN A 253 14.01 4.46 -7.94
CA GLN A 253 14.38 4.25 -6.54
C GLN A 253 13.53 3.17 -5.85
N THR A 254 12.33 2.89 -6.36
CA THR A 254 11.39 1.96 -5.71
C THR A 254 11.42 0.57 -6.37
N LEU A 255 12.42 -0.25 -6.05
CA LEU A 255 12.67 -1.50 -6.79
C LEU A 255 11.85 -2.71 -6.32
N THR A 256 11.52 -2.79 -5.04
CA THR A 256 10.83 -3.92 -4.41
C THR A 256 10.18 -3.47 -3.10
N LEU A 257 9.42 -4.35 -2.44
CA LEU A 257 8.98 -4.15 -1.06
C LEU A 257 10.16 -3.76 -0.15
N THR A 258 10.06 -2.60 0.47
CA THR A 258 11.10 -2.09 1.37
C THR A 258 10.99 -2.74 2.75
N ASN A 259 11.96 -2.45 3.64
CA ASN A 259 11.84 -2.85 5.04
C ASN A 259 10.65 -2.19 5.74
N TRP A 260 10.27 -0.98 5.31
CA TRP A 260 9.08 -0.29 5.78
C TRP A 260 7.81 -1.07 5.42
N ASP A 261 7.71 -1.51 4.16
CA ASP A 261 6.55 -2.26 3.69
C ASP A 261 6.41 -3.60 4.42
N ARG A 262 7.53 -4.34 4.53
CA ARG A 262 7.56 -5.63 5.23
C ARG A 262 7.25 -5.47 6.71
N ALA A 263 7.76 -4.42 7.37
CA ALA A 263 7.45 -4.13 8.76
C ALA A 263 5.97 -3.76 8.94
N TYR A 264 5.40 -2.97 8.03
CA TYR A 264 3.98 -2.62 8.04
C TYR A 264 3.11 -3.87 7.96
N LEU A 265 3.34 -4.70 6.93
CA LEU A 265 2.56 -5.91 6.71
C LEU A 265 2.72 -6.90 7.89
N ARG A 266 3.95 -7.19 8.34
CA ARG A 266 4.15 -8.07 9.51
C ARG A 266 3.50 -7.51 10.77
N GLY A 267 3.67 -6.21 11.03
CA GLY A 267 3.09 -5.54 12.18
C GLY A 267 1.56 -5.63 12.19
N LEU A 268 0.92 -5.42 11.04
CA LEU A 268 -0.53 -5.54 10.86
C LEU A 268 -1.03 -6.96 11.18
N TYR A 269 -0.36 -8.00 10.67
CA TYR A 269 -0.77 -9.40 10.83
C TYR A 269 -0.40 -10.01 12.21
N ASP A 270 0.60 -9.47 12.91
CA ASP A 270 0.99 -9.90 14.26
C ASP A 270 0.05 -9.38 15.37
N THR A 271 -0.87 -8.44 15.07
CA THR A 271 -1.75 -7.82 16.09
C THR A 271 -2.91 -8.71 16.53
N ILE A 272 -3.33 -8.54 17.79
CA ILE A 272 -4.39 -9.33 18.45
C ILE A 272 -5.78 -8.80 18.05
N ARG A 273 -5.90 -7.55 17.58
CA ARG A 273 -7.15 -6.91 17.06
C ARG A 273 -8.31 -6.81 18.07
N ARG A 274 -8.11 -7.08 19.36
CA ARG A 274 -9.19 -7.15 20.36
C ARG A 274 -9.47 -5.85 21.12
N ARG A 275 -8.84 -4.72 20.81
CA ARG A 275 -9.12 -3.46 21.52
C ARG A 275 -10.49 -2.90 21.10
N GLN A 276 -11.29 -2.43 22.06
CA GLN A 276 -12.62 -1.85 21.77
C GLN A 276 -12.53 -0.50 21.05
N ASN A 277 -11.50 0.29 21.36
CA ASN A 277 -11.31 1.65 20.81
C ASN A 277 -10.37 1.61 19.59
N PHE A 278 -10.78 2.23 18.48
CA PHE A 278 -10.01 2.25 17.23
C PHE A 278 -8.65 2.96 17.35
N GLY A 279 -8.55 4.01 18.16
CA GLY A 279 -7.28 4.66 18.45
C GLY A 279 -6.30 3.71 19.15
N ALA A 280 -6.79 2.93 20.13
CA ALA A 280 -5.99 1.92 20.81
C ALA A 280 -5.61 0.74 19.89
N GLN A 281 -6.50 0.32 18.98
CA GLN A 281 -6.16 -0.66 17.94
C GLN A 281 -5.04 -0.13 17.05
N ARG A 282 -5.10 1.13 16.63
CA ARG A 282 -4.07 1.75 15.79
C ARG A 282 -2.72 1.82 16.52
N THR A 283 -2.71 2.21 17.79
CA THR A 283 -1.47 2.18 18.60
C THR A 283 -0.89 0.77 18.68
N GLU A 284 -1.72 -0.26 18.89
CA GLU A 284 -1.25 -1.66 18.90
C GLU A 284 -0.58 -2.05 17.57
N VAL A 285 -1.14 -1.62 16.43
CA VAL A 285 -0.52 -1.81 15.11
C VAL A 285 0.80 -1.06 15.00
N VAL A 286 0.85 0.22 15.40
CA VAL A 286 2.09 1.02 15.40
C VAL A 286 3.18 0.32 16.21
N ASP A 287 2.89 -0.09 17.44
CA ASP A 287 3.86 -0.78 18.30
C ASP A 287 4.34 -2.10 17.66
N SER A 288 3.44 -2.81 16.98
CA SER A 288 3.75 -4.05 16.26
C SER A 288 4.67 -3.81 15.07
N ILE A 289 4.43 -2.75 14.30
CA ILE A 289 5.26 -2.35 13.16
C ILE A 289 6.66 -1.95 13.64
N VAL A 290 6.76 -1.14 14.70
CA VAL A 290 8.06 -0.77 15.30
C VAL A 290 8.85 -2.01 15.71
N ARG A 291 8.21 -2.98 16.38
CA ARG A 291 8.86 -4.27 16.73
C ARG A 291 9.25 -5.10 15.51
N ALA A 292 8.42 -5.14 14.47
CA ALA A 292 8.73 -5.86 13.23
C ALA A 292 9.90 -5.22 12.49
N HIS A 293 9.97 -3.89 12.48
CA HIS A 293 11.06 -3.12 11.89
C HIS A 293 12.39 -3.41 12.59
N HIS A 294 12.45 -3.30 13.92
CA HIS A 294 13.66 -3.62 14.67
C HIS A 294 14.17 -5.06 14.44
N ARG A 295 13.26 -6.03 14.24
CA ARG A 295 13.64 -7.42 13.89
C ARG A 295 14.22 -7.55 12.49
N LEU A 296 13.75 -6.74 11.54
CA LEU A 296 14.22 -6.77 10.15
C LEU A 296 15.59 -6.12 9.99
N THR A 297 15.83 -5.03 10.71
CA THR A 297 17.11 -4.30 10.65
C THR A 297 18.21 -4.99 11.43
N SER A 298 17.90 -5.63 12.57
CA SER A 298 18.90 -6.34 13.38
C SER A 298 19.48 -7.59 12.71
N VAL A 299 18.74 -8.23 11.80
CA VAL A 299 19.21 -9.41 11.04
C VAL A 299 20.21 -9.03 9.93
N LYS A 300 20.26 -7.75 9.52
CA LYS A 300 21.08 -7.27 8.40
C LYS A 300 22.45 -6.72 8.82
N ALA A 301 22.73 -6.56 10.12
CA ALA A 301 24.04 -6.08 10.58
C ALA A 301 25.09 -7.22 10.52
N PRO A 302 26.12 -7.15 9.66
CA PRO A 302 27.27 -8.04 9.78
C PRO A 302 28.18 -7.54 10.93
N GLU A 303 28.78 -8.49 11.68
CA GLU A 303 29.98 -8.23 12.48
C GLU A 303 31.16 -7.78 11.60
#